data_AF-A0A3N5XBE7-F1
#
_entry.id   AF-A0A3N5XBE7-F1
#
_cell.length_a   1.000
_cell.length_b   1.000
_cell.length_c   1.000
_cell.angle_alpha   90.00
_cell.angle_beta   90.00
_cell.angle_gamma   90.00
#
_symmetry.space_group_name_H-M   'P 1'
#
loop_
_entity.id
_entity.type
_entity.pdbx_description
1 polymer ?
#
loop_
_entity_poly.entity_id
_entity_poly.type
_entity_poly.pdbx_seq_one_letter_code
_entity_poly.pdbx_strand_id
1 'polypeptide(L)'
;MRRLLFLMPALWIAVVPCLGDKSFYFPHFGDGGGVCTVVVVTNTGDQDALVTLSVYSRSGGLQTVAFTTGSIDETTFILRSRSSRSFTSAGTSSPVKSGYIEITSNTETLTATALFRFANGTEAGILPVAPAKRFGLFVERTSSIDTGIAVQRTTLDPVDLTLYTSLGAEFKRITMILEGYQQANFLGELFSGLSDNFTGFLVLESRQPITVVGLRSGDGRLSTVAVEQNKTIGQLIAEKFLGMWYISYEIDSSIVDQFAICSAYEDSVEPGKFFAGGMNKHGQPALATYSPTLKKLVLVCQGTTVSHVYDFAFLDQETVTGCYRTQFSDGTLSKCYPLVGLRHLSKPSTQFPTAGGNPNSEVAGATPADCPACSQDQALVEEINVLKAKVR
;
A
#
# COMPACT_ATOMS: atom_id res chain seq x y z
N MET A 1 -31.19 15.07 -53.91
CA MET A 1 -30.91 13.91 -53.04
C MET A 1 -29.94 14.33 -51.95
N ARG A 2 -30.40 14.46 -50.70
CA ARG A 2 -29.56 14.83 -49.54
C ARG A 2 -28.84 13.57 -49.03
N ARG A 3 -27.51 13.57 -49.01
CA ARG A 3 -26.70 12.53 -48.34
C ARG A 3 -26.63 12.85 -46.84
N LEU A 4 -27.17 11.94 -46.02
CA LEU A 4 -27.07 11.97 -44.57
C LEU A 4 -25.68 11.44 -44.18
N LEU A 5 -24.84 12.28 -43.58
CA LEU A 5 -23.56 11.87 -42.99
C LEU A 5 -23.86 11.33 -41.58
N PHE A 6 -23.72 10.02 -41.37
CA PHE A 6 -23.78 9.43 -40.03
C PHE A 6 -22.49 9.77 -39.28
N LEU A 7 -22.58 10.66 -38.30
CA LEU A 7 -21.56 10.80 -37.27
C LEU A 7 -21.78 9.69 -36.24
N MET A 8 -20.95 8.64 -36.29
CA MET A 8 -20.80 7.74 -35.14
C MET A 8 -20.01 8.49 -34.06
N PRO A 9 -20.56 8.71 -32.85
CA PRO A 9 -19.74 9.12 -31.74
C PRO A 9 -18.84 7.93 -31.37
N ALA A 10 -17.54 8.07 -31.60
CA ALA A 10 -16.55 7.22 -30.95
C ALA A 10 -16.68 7.48 -29.45
N LEU A 11 -17.43 6.63 -28.76
CA LEU A 11 -17.49 6.62 -27.32
C LEU A 11 -16.14 6.08 -26.84
N TRP A 12 -15.20 7.00 -26.59
CA TRP A 12 -13.97 6.68 -25.89
C TRP A 12 -14.37 6.24 -24.48
N ILE A 13 -14.43 4.93 -24.25
CA ILE A 13 -14.43 4.40 -22.89
C ILE A 13 -13.07 4.79 -22.33
N ALA A 14 -13.05 5.78 -21.43
CA ALA A 14 -11.87 6.07 -20.64
C ALA A 14 -11.55 4.80 -19.84
N VAL A 15 -10.54 4.06 -20.28
CA VAL A 15 -9.87 3.10 -19.40
C VAL A 15 -9.39 3.96 -18.25
N VAL A 16 -10.00 3.82 -17.07
CA VAL A 16 -9.46 4.45 -15.86
C VAL A 16 -8.08 3.83 -15.70
N PRO A 17 -6.99 4.57 -15.97
CA PRO A 17 -5.69 4.01 -15.74
C PRO A 17 -5.65 3.71 -14.24
N CYS A 18 -5.02 2.62 -13.86
CA CYS A 18 -4.44 2.58 -12.53
C CYS A 18 -3.33 3.63 -12.50
N LEU A 19 -3.72 4.90 -12.36
CA LEU A 19 -2.79 5.98 -12.13
C LEU A 19 -1.96 5.58 -10.90
N GLY A 20 -0.65 5.77 -11.02
CA GLY A 20 0.36 5.44 -10.02
C GLY A 20 0.31 6.37 -8.84
N ASP A 21 -0.89 6.64 -8.31
CA ASP A 21 -1.09 7.60 -7.25
C ASP A 21 -0.47 7.03 -5.98
N LYS A 22 0.70 7.54 -5.63
CA LYS A 22 1.39 7.19 -4.40
C LYS A 22 1.06 8.25 -3.37
N SER A 23 0.47 7.81 -2.27
CA SER A 23 0.26 8.64 -1.09
C SER A 23 1.05 8.07 0.07
N PHE A 24 1.76 8.92 0.78
CA PHE A 24 2.42 8.56 2.03
C PHE A 24 2.41 9.73 3.01
N TYR A 25 2.55 9.39 4.28
CA TYR A 25 2.33 10.33 5.36
C TYR A 25 3.58 10.49 6.22
N PHE A 26 3.80 11.69 6.71
CA PHE A 26 4.60 11.92 7.91
C PHE A 26 3.62 12.14 9.06
N PRO A 27 3.44 11.16 9.98
CA PRO A 27 2.41 11.21 11.03
C PRO A 27 2.64 12.31 12.08
N HIS A 28 3.74 13.05 11.95
CA HIS A 28 4.08 14.17 12.79
C HIS A 28 4.89 15.22 12.04
N PHE A 29 4.64 16.49 12.35
CA PHE A 29 5.54 17.61 12.07
C PHE A 29 5.49 18.58 13.25
N GLY A 30 6.52 19.42 13.39
CA GLY A 30 6.57 20.52 14.35
C GLY A 30 7.13 21.79 13.74
N ASP A 31 6.51 22.92 14.08
CA ASP A 31 7.00 24.28 13.79
C ASP A 31 6.77 25.19 15.00
N GLY A 32 7.82 25.84 15.50
CA GLY A 32 7.76 26.70 16.68
C GLY A 32 8.39 26.05 17.92
N GLY A 33 8.48 26.80 19.03
CA GLY A 33 8.96 26.24 20.31
C GLY A 33 10.38 25.66 20.27
N GLY A 34 11.20 26.09 19.31
CA GLY A 34 12.54 25.56 19.10
C GLY A 34 12.61 24.29 18.25
N VAL A 35 11.54 23.90 17.54
CA VAL A 35 11.57 22.82 16.55
C VAL A 35 11.17 23.34 15.16
N CYS A 36 11.81 22.81 14.12
CA CYS A 36 11.35 22.91 12.74
C CYS A 36 11.42 21.55 12.04
N THR A 37 10.63 21.41 10.97
CA THR A 37 10.57 20.21 10.16
C THR A 37 11.12 20.52 8.77
N VAL A 38 12.05 19.70 8.29
CA VAL A 38 12.52 19.71 6.91
C VAL A 38 11.91 18.52 6.19
N VAL A 39 11.26 18.72 5.06
CA VAL A 39 10.73 17.64 4.21
C VAL A 39 11.49 17.64 2.90
N VAL A 40 12.14 16.53 2.58
CA VAL A 40 12.83 16.33 1.31
C VAL A 40 12.05 15.30 0.51
N VAL A 41 11.67 15.67 -0.71
CA VAL A 41 10.96 14.82 -1.66
C VAL A 41 11.90 14.53 -2.82
N THR A 42 12.01 13.26 -3.22
CA THR A 42 12.92 12.81 -4.26
C THR A 42 12.16 11.96 -5.27
N ASN A 43 12.30 12.29 -6.55
CA ASN A 43 11.82 11.46 -7.65
C ASN A 43 12.99 10.62 -8.17
N THR A 44 12.94 9.31 -7.93
CA THR A 44 13.97 8.38 -8.40
C THR A 44 13.65 7.80 -9.78
N GLY A 45 12.51 8.16 -10.36
CA GLY A 45 12.04 7.67 -11.65
C GLY A 45 12.64 8.42 -12.83
N ASP A 46 12.44 7.86 -14.01
CA ASP A 46 12.90 8.42 -15.28
C ASP A 46 11.90 9.41 -15.92
N GLN A 47 10.75 9.64 -15.29
CA GLN A 47 9.70 10.55 -15.73
C GLN A 47 9.47 11.66 -14.71
N ASP A 48 8.98 12.82 -15.18
CA ASP A 48 8.58 13.91 -14.29
C ASP A 48 7.37 13.51 -13.44
N ALA A 49 7.38 13.90 -12.17
CA ALA A 49 6.33 13.63 -11.19
C ALA A 49 5.53 14.91 -10.91
N LEU A 50 4.20 14.84 -10.97
CA LEU A 50 3.34 15.84 -10.34
C LEU A 50 3.18 15.45 -8.87
N VAL A 51 3.51 16.36 -7.97
CA VAL A 51 3.52 16.13 -6.52
C VAL A 51 2.69 17.19 -5.83
N THR A 52 1.86 16.77 -4.88
CA THR A 52 1.15 17.65 -3.96
C THR A 52 1.62 17.37 -2.53
N LEU A 53 2.02 18.42 -1.81
CA LEU A 53 2.34 18.39 -0.39
C LEU A 53 1.26 19.17 0.35
N SER A 54 0.60 18.50 1.29
CA SER A 54 -0.49 19.06 2.11
C SER A 54 -0.14 18.93 3.60
N VAL A 55 -0.34 20.01 4.34
CA VAL A 55 -0.04 20.13 5.77
C VAL A 55 -1.35 20.22 6.54
N TYR A 56 -1.57 19.26 7.43
CA TYR A 56 -2.81 19.14 8.19
C TYR A 56 -2.57 19.32 9.68
N SER A 57 -3.47 20.07 10.32
CA SER A 57 -3.54 20.13 11.78
C SER A 57 -3.94 18.80 12.41
N ARG A 58 -3.80 18.70 13.74
CA ARG A 58 -4.27 17.55 14.53
C ARG A 58 -5.74 17.21 14.32
N SER A 59 -6.58 18.18 14.02
CA SER A 59 -8.02 18.00 13.77
C SER A 59 -8.36 17.57 12.33
N GLY A 60 -7.36 17.44 11.45
CA GLY A 60 -7.54 17.01 10.06
C GLY A 60 -7.85 18.12 9.06
N GLY A 61 -7.99 19.37 9.51
CA GLY A 61 -8.09 20.52 8.60
C GLY A 61 -6.72 20.96 8.08
N LEU A 62 -6.66 21.45 6.84
CA LEU A 62 -5.47 22.09 6.28
C LEU A 62 -4.98 23.21 7.21
N GLN A 63 -3.66 23.27 7.42
CA GLN A 63 -3.03 24.20 8.34
C GLN A 63 -1.89 24.94 7.67
N THR A 64 -2.04 26.25 7.53
CA THR A 64 -0.99 27.10 6.99
C THR A 64 0.19 27.16 7.95
N VAL A 65 1.38 26.76 7.48
CA VAL A 65 2.66 26.83 8.20
C VAL A 65 3.63 27.71 7.40
N ALA A 66 4.43 28.52 8.08
CA ALA A 66 5.47 29.30 7.41
C ALA A 66 6.64 28.38 7.05
N PHE A 67 6.99 28.30 5.77
CA PHE A 67 8.22 27.68 5.30
C PHE A 67 9.21 28.77 4.84
N THR A 68 10.48 28.42 4.71
CA THR A 68 11.52 29.32 4.19
C THR A 68 11.22 29.82 2.77
N THR A 69 10.36 29.12 2.02
CA THR A 69 9.92 29.46 0.67
C THR A 69 8.57 30.17 0.61
N GLY A 70 7.95 30.46 1.76
CA GLY A 70 6.60 31.04 1.86
C GLY A 70 5.68 30.22 2.75
N SER A 71 4.46 30.71 2.97
CA SER A 71 3.45 29.98 3.75
C SER A 71 2.80 28.88 2.90
N ILE A 72 2.68 27.68 3.47
CA ILE A 72 2.11 26.49 2.81
C ILE A 72 1.12 25.83 3.76
N ASP A 73 -0.10 25.62 3.30
CA ASP A 73 -1.03 24.57 3.75
C ASP A 73 -1.13 23.47 2.71
N GLU A 74 -1.10 23.82 1.43
CA GLU A 74 -1.03 22.90 0.31
C GLU A 74 -0.21 23.51 -0.85
N THR A 75 0.60 22.70 -1.52
CA THR A 75 1.31 23.14 -2.72
C THR A 75 1.48 22.00 -3.72
N THR A 76 1.29 22.31 -5.00
CA THR A 76 1.49 21.37 -6.11
C THR A 76 2.64 21.83 -6.99
N PHE A 77 3.51 20.90 -7.36
CA PHE A 77 4.70 21.19 -8.17
C PHE A 77 5.13 19.99 -9.02
N ILE A 78 5.89 20.28 -10.07
CA ILE A 78 6.55 19.25 -10.89
C ILE A 78 7.94 18.99 -10.31
N LEU A 79 8.21 17.73 -9.97
CA LEU A 79 9.53 17.25 -9.59
C LEU A 79 10.12 16.47 -10.76
N ARG A 80 11.20 16.99 -11.34
CA ARG A 80 11.83 16.41 -12.53
C ARG A 80 12.33 14.99 -12.28
N SER A 81 12.45 14.21 -13.33
CA SER A 81 13.17 12.93 -13.32
C SER A 81 14.51 13.05 -12.58
N ARG A 82 14.81 12.09 -11.71
CA ARG A 82 16.07 12.01 -10.92
C ARG A 82 16.41 13.28 -10.12
N SER A 83 15.40 14.00 -9.63
CA SER A 83 15.58 15.26 -8.89
C SER A 83 14.99 15.23 -7.48
N SER A 84 15.36 16.22 -6.66
CA SER A 84 14.86 16.37 -5.29
C SER A 84 14.47 17.81 -4.99
N ARG A 85 13.54 18.00 -4.05
CA ARG A 85 13.12 19.31 -3.54
C ARG A 85 12.96 19.27 -2.02
N SER A 86 13.38 20.34 -1.34
CA SER A 86 13.30 20.47 0.11
C SER A 86 12.36 21.60 0.53
N PHE A 87 11.64 21.38 1.62
CA PHE A 87 10.74 22.33 2.28
C PHE A 87 11.13 22.39 3.75
N THR A 88 11.57 23.55 4.23
CA THR A 88 11.94 23.75 5.64
C THR A 88 10.93 24.67 6.29
N SER A 89 10.24 24.19 7.32
CA SER A 89 9.39 25.05 8.15
C SER A 89 10.26 26.10 8.87
N ALA A 90 9.73 27.30 9.09
CA ALA A 90 10.51 28.42 9.61
C ALA A 90 10.92 28.23 11.08
N GLY A 91 10.22 27.38 11.83
CA GLY A 91 10.40 27.16 13.25
C GLY A 91 9.90 28.32 14.12
N THR A 92 9.03 29.18 13.57
CA THR A 92 8.65 30.46 14.17
C THR A 92 7.22 30.52 14.69
N SER A 93 6.41 29.47 14.51
CA SER A 93 5.03 29.49 14.99
C SER A 93 4.95 29.66 16.52
N SER A 94 4.01 30.50 16.95
CA SER A 94 3.62 30.70 18.35
C SER A 94 2.11 30.88 18.40
N PRO A 95 1.33 29.93 18.96
CA PRO A 95 1.78 28.67 19.58
C PRO A 95 2.41 27.68 18.59
N VAL A 96 3.07 26.64 19.11
CA VAL A 96 3.66 25.56 18.30
C VAL A 96 2.59 24.93 17.41
N LYS A 97 2.87 24.82 16.12
CA LYS A 97 2.02 24.11 15.16
C LYS A 97 2.52 22.68 15.00
N SER A 98 1.59 21.74 15.04
CA SER A 98 1.86 20.32 14.84
C SER A 98 0.63 19.64 14.23
N GLY A 99 0.88 18.51 13.58
CA GLY A 99 -0.13 17.68 12.93
C GLY A 99 0.55 16.65 12.06
N TYR A 100 0.10 16.46 10.83
CA TYR A 100 0.69 15.51 9.88
C TYR A 100 0.89 16.15 8.50
N ILE A 101 1.77 15.56 7.70
CA ILE A 101 2.00 15.95 6.30
C ILE A 101 1.60 14.77 5.42
N GLU A 102 0.85 15.05 4.37
CA GLU A 102 0.54 14.11 3.31
C GLU A 102 1.27 14.54 2.04
N ILE A 103 1.87 13.57 1.35
CA ILE A 103 2.43 13.77 0.03
C ILE A 103 1.75 12.80 -0.92
N THR A 104 1.16 13.34 -1.96
CA THR A 104 0.56 12.57 -3.05
C THR A 104 1.33 12.84 -4.34
N SER A 105 1.40 11.83 -5.21
CA SER A 105 2.02 11.97 -6.51
C SER A 105 1.42 11.02 -7.52
N ASN A 106 1.37 11.43 -8.78
CA ASN A 106 0.92 10.61 -9.90
C ASN A 106 1.90 9.49 -10.31
N THR A 107 3.01 9.31 -9.59
CA THR A 107 4.00 8.25 -9.81
C THR A 107 4.41 7.55 -8.51
N GLU A 108 4.76 6.27 -8.62
CA GLU A 108 5.20 5.43 -7.50
C GLU A 108 6.70 5.57 -7.18
N THR A 109 7.47 6.17 -8.11
CA THR A 109 8.92 6.38 -8.00
C THR A 109 9.30 7.53 -7.05
N LEU A 110 8.32 8.12 -6.38
CA LEU A 110 8.55 9.17 -5.40
C LEU A 110 8.95 8.55 -4.05
N THR A 111 9.99 9.09 -3.43
CA THR A 111 10.35 8.84 -2.04
C THR A 111 10.46 10.17 -1.30
N ALA A 112 10.47 10.12 0.03
CA ALA A 112 10.68 11.30 0.84
C ALA A 112 11.40 10.96 2.13
N THR A 113 11.84 12.00 2.84
CA THR A 113 12.35 11.92 4.20
C THR A 113 12.00 13.23 4.89
N ALA A 114 11.59 13.17 6.15
CA ALA A 114 11.47 14.36 6.97
C ALA A 114 12.53 14.36 8.07
N LEU A 115 12.99 15.54 8.48
CA LEU A 115 13.95 15.75 9.56
C LEU A 115 13.30 16.64 10.60
N PHE A 116 13.27 16.20 11.85
CA PHE A 116 13.03 17.11 12.97
C PHE A 116 14.35 17.73 13.37
N ARG A 117 14.41 19.07 13.39
CA ARG A 117 15.55 19.82 13.87
C ARG A 117 15.15 20.63 15.09
N PHE A 118 15.90 20.46 16.17
CA PHE A 118 15.71 21.20 17.41
C PHE A 118 16.74 22.32 17.54
N ALA A 119 16.40 23.37 18.29
CA ALA A 119 17.23 24.56 18.49
C ALA A 119 18.58 24.25 19.17
N ASN A 120 18.68 23.12 19.86
CA ASN A 120 19.92 22.62 20.44
C ASN A 120 20.86 21.94 19.41
N GLY A 121 20.48 21.92 18.13
CA GLY A 121 21.24 21.32 17.03
C GLY A 121 21.03 19.82 16.84
N THR A 122 20.20 19.18 17.67
CA THR A 122 19.88 17.75 17.48
C THR A 122 18.90 17.55 16.34
N GLU A 123 19.09 16.46 15.60
CA GLU A 123 18.25 16.10 14.46
C GLU A 123 17.87 14.62 14.48
N ALA A 124 16.67 14.30 13.99
CA ALA A 124 16.27 12.94 13.67
C ALA A 124 15.51 12.89 12.34
N GLY A 125 15.94 11.97 11.47
CA GLY A 125 15.28 11.68 10.20
C GLY A 125 14.20 10.61 10.34
N ILE A 126 13.02 10.87 9.80
CA ILE A 126 11.91 9.94 9.73
C ILE A 126 11.61 9.62 8.26
N LEU A 127 11.30 8.36 8.00
CA LEU A 127 10.82 7.91 6.70
C LEU A 127 9.30 8.10 6.61
N PRO A 128 8.76 8.31 5.40
CA PRO A 128 7.33 8.34 5.18
C PRO A 128 6.73 6.98 5.50
N VAL A 129 5.51 6.98 6.01
CA VAL A 129 4.82 5.79 6.48
C VAL A 129 3.62 5.53 5.58
N ALA A 130 3.55 4.32 5.02
CA ALA A 130 2.34 3.86 4.33
C ALA A 130 1.27 3.47 5.35
N PRO A 131 -0.02 3.76 5.11
CA PRO A 131 -1.09 3.34 6.01
C PRO A 131 -1.16 1.82 6.19
N ALA A 132 -1.27 1.37 7.43
CA ALA A 132 -1.46 -0.04 7.78
C ALA A 132 -2.36 -0.19 9.02
N LYS A 133 -2.84 -1.40 9.30
CA LYS A 133 -3.72 -1.66 10.46
C LYS A 133 -2.97 -2.10 11.71
N ARG A 134 -1.71 -2.52 11.56
CA ARG A 134 -0.88 -3.06 12.64
C ARG A 134 0.54 -2.55 12.56
N PHE A 135 1.04 -2.05 13.68
CA PHE A 135 2.41 -1.57 13.83
C PHE A 135 3.05 -2.13 15.09
N GLY A 136 4.36 -2.32 15.05
CA GLY A 136 5.18 -2.72 16.17
C GLY A 136 6.41 -1.83 16.27
N LEU A 137 6.81 -1.45 17.48
CA LEU A 137 8.06 -0.74 17.69
C LEU A 137 8.67 -1.03 19.06
N PHE A 138 9.99 -0.98 19.12
CA PHE A 138 10.72 -0.97 20.38
C PHE A 138 10.38 0.31 21.16
N VAL A 139 10.19 0.21 22.47
CA VAL A 139 9.98 1.37 23.32
C VAL A 139 10.82 1.26 24.58
N GLU A 140 11.31 2.40 25.04
CA GLU A 140 11.99 2.53 26.32
C GLU A 140 11.53 3.77 27.07
N ARG A 141 11.62 3.67 28.40
CA ARG A 141 11.50 4.79 29.31
C ARG A 141 12.57 4.65 30.38
N THR A 142 13.34 5.71 30.54
CA THR A 142 14.30 5.87 31.64
C THR A 142 13.99 7.17 32.39
N SER A 143 14.76 7.49 33.42
CA SER A 143 14.64 8.79 34.11
C SER A 143 14.96 9.99 33.21
N SER A 144 15.62 9.79 32.07
CA SER A 144 16.07 10.88 31.19
C SER A 144 15.69 10.70 29.73
N ILE A 145 15.09 9.58 29.34
CA ILE A 145 14.66 9.28 27.97
C ILE A 145 13.25 8.73 28.00
N ASP A 146 12.39 9.19 27.10
CA ASP A 146 11.08 8.59 26.86
C ASP A 146 10.84 8.41 25.35
N THR A 147 10.15 7.33 25.01
CA THR A 147 9.74 7.07 23.63
C THR A 147 8.43 7.79 23.37
N GLY A 148 8.48 8.79 22.50
CA GLY A 148 7.30 9.42 21.92
C GLY A 148 6.79 8.62 20.73
N ILE A 149 5.46 8.50 20.63
CA ILE A 149 4.79 8.01 19.43
C ILE A 149 3.89 9.09 18.88
N ALA A 150 3.74 9.12 17.55
CA ALA A 150 2.72 9.90 16.89
C ALA A 150 1.93 9.01 15.94
N VAL A 151 0.62 9.08 16.08
CA VAL A 151 -0.34 8.29 15.30
C VAL A 151 -1.21 9.23 14.49
N GLN A 152 -1.35 8.94 13.20
CA GLN A 152 -2.33 9.57 12.32
C GLN A 152 -3.30 8.51 11.81
N ARG A 153 -4.57 8.89 11.65
CA ARG A 153 -5.66 8.03 11.16
C ARG A 153 -6.47 8.78 10.10
N THR A 154 -7.15 8.07 9.21
CA THR A 154 -8.04 8.65 8.18
C THR A 154 -9.52 8.61 8.56
N THR A 155 -9.85 7.91 9.64
CA THR A 155 -11.19 7.83 10.22
C THR A 155 -11.08 8.07 11.72
N LEU A 156 -12.20 8.29 12.42
CA LEU A 156 -12.20 8.54 13.87
C LEU A 156 -12.19 7.25 14.70
N ASP A 157 -11.91 6.09 14.10
CA ASP A 157 -11.82 4.83 14.81
C ASP A 157 -10.65 4.85 15.81
N PRO A 158 -10.83 4.29 17.02
CA PRO A 158 -9.77 4.24 18.03
C PRO A 158 -8.63 3.30 17.62
N VAL A 159 -7.51 3.42 18.33
CA VAL A 159 -6.33 2.56 18.14
C VAL A 159 -6.06 1.81 19.44
N ASP A 160 -6.00 0.50 19.36
CA ASP A 160 -5.66 -0.35 20.50
C ASP A 160 -4.13 -0.44 20.63
N LEU A 161 -3.63 -0.22 21.84
CA LEU A 161 -2.23 -0.25 22.19
C LEU A 161 -1.98 -1.38 23.17
N THR A 162 -1.10 -2.32 22.83
CA THR A 162 -0.67 -3.38 23.74
C THR A 162 0.83 -3.25 23.98
N LEU A 163 1.20 -3.04 25.23
CA LEU A 163 2.57 -2.91 25.65
C LEU A 163 3.07 -4.23 26.24
N TYR A 164 4.18 -4.73 25.72
CA TYR A 164 4.87 -5.93 26.20
C TYR A 164 6.18 -5.56 26.86
N THR A 165 6.54 -6.31 27.91
CA THR A 165 7.86 -6.23 28.54
C THR A 165 8.95 -6.82 27.63
N SER A 166 10.22 -6.56 27.93
CA SER A 166 11.36 -7.18 27.24
C SER A 166 11.40 -8.71 27.31
N LEU A 167 10.66 -9.33 28.24
CA LEU A 167 10.49 -10.78 28.36
C LEU A 167 9.29 -11.31 27.54
N GLY A 168 8.58 -10.46 26.82
CA GLY A 168 7.43 -10.82 25.99
C GLY A 168 6.11 -10.97 26.75
N ALA A 169 6.08 -10.75 28.07
CA ALA A 169 4.83 -10.72 28.83
C ALA A 169 4.06 -9.42 28.56
N GLU A 170 2.74 -9.51 28.36
CA GLU A 170 1.87 -8.32 28.27
C GLU A 170 1.95 -7.53 29.58
N PHE A 171 2.37 -6.27 29.49
CA PHE A 171 2.36 -5.34 30.62
C PHE A 171 0.98 -4.72 30.78
N LYS A 172 0.44 -4.15 29.70
CA LYS A 172 -0.85 -3.46 29.72
C LYS A 172 -1.40 -3.28 28.31
N ARG A 173 -2.73 -3.35 28.20
CA ARG A 173 -3.48 -2.95 27.00
C ARG A 173 -4.36 -1.74 27.30
N ILE A 174 -4.39 -0.77 26.40
CA ILE A 174 -5.26 0.40 26.46
C ILE A 174 -5.86 0.69 25.08
N THR A 175 -6.97 1.43 25.04
CA THR A 175 -7.54 1.97 23.81
C THR A 175 -7.26 3.47 23.76
N MET A 176 -6.51 3.89 22.76
CA MET A 176 -6.21 5.30 22.49
C MET A 176 -7.34 5.92 21.68
N ILE A 177 -8.04 6.87 22.31
CA ILE A 177 -9.02 7.73 21.64
C ILE A 177 -8.27 9.00 21.25
N LEU A 178 -8.06 9.23 19.96
CA LEU A 178 -7.44 10.47 19.49
C LEU A 178 -8.49 11.58 19.48
N GLU A 179 -8.11 12.80 19.90
CA GLU A 179 -9.00 13.98 19.88
C GLU A 179 -9.31 14.47 18.45
N GLY A 180 -8.53 14.03 17.45
CA GLY A 180 -8.70 14.37 16.04
C GLY A 180 -8.20 13.26 15.12
N TYR A 181 -7.50 13.63 14.06
CA TYR A 181 -6.89 12.70 13.10
C TYR A 181 -5.42 12.43 13.38
N GLN A 182 -4.76 13.23 14.23
CA GLN A 182 -3.39 13.00 14.64
C GLN A 182 -3.21 13.32 16.13
N GLN A 183 -2.45 12.47 16.82
CA GLN A 183 -2.05 12.70 18.21
C GLN A 183 -0.65 12.16 18.45
N ALA A 184 0.13 12.88 19.26
CA ALA A 184 1.44 12.46 19.70
C ALA A 184 1.50 12.44 21.23
N ASN A 185 2.09 11.38 21.79
CA ASN A 185 2.24 11.20 23.23
C ASN A 185 3.54 10.48 23.55
N PHE A 186 4.08 10.78 24.73
CA PHE A 186 5.13 9.96 25.33
C PHE A 186 4.57 8.66 25.91
N LEU A 187 5.40 7.61 25.95
CA LEU A 187 4.99 6.31 26.47
C LEU A 187 4.49 6.42 27.92
N GLY A 188 5.17 7.23 28.75
CA GLY A 188 4.73 7.45 30.13
C GLY A 188 3.44 8.26 30.29
N GLU A 189 3.02 9.00 29.27
CA GLU A 189 1.69 9.65 29.25
C GLU A 189 0.59 8.64 28.93
N LEU A 190 0.88 7.68 28.05
CA LEU A 190 -0.07 6.66 27.62
C LEU A 190 -0.27 5.57 28.69
N PHE A 191 0.81 5.14 29.34
CA PHE A 191 0.81 4.03 30.28
C PHE A 191 1.23 4.49 31.68
N SER A 192 0.24 4.82 32.50
CA SER A 192 0.46 5.12 33.91
C SER A 192 1.12 3.94 34.65
N GLY A 193 2.07 4.25 35.53
CA GLY A 193 2.78 3.26 36.36
C GLY A 193 3.98 2.60 35.69
N LEU A 194 4.42 3.06 34.51
CA LEU A 194 5.69 2.63 33.95
C LEU A 194 6.87 3.08 34.81
N SER A 195 7.79 2.16 35.05
CA SER A 195 9.04 2.47 35.76
C SER A 195 10.00 3.27 34.88
N ASP A 196 10.88 4.05 35.51
CA ASP A 196 11.95 4.81 34.85
C ASP A 196 13.15 3.93 34.45
N ASN A 197 12.89 2.66 34.10
CA ASN A 197 13.84 1.69 33.54
C ASN A 197 13.14 0.67 32.64
N PHE A 198 11.99 1.04 32.07
CA PHE A 198 11.19 0.17 31.24
C PHE A 198 11.83 0.01 29.86
N THR A 199 11.86 -1.22 29.37
CA THR A 199 12.16 -1.55 27.97
C THR A 199 11.18 -2.61 27.49
N GLY A 200 10.74 -2.51 26.25
CA GLY A 200 9.70 -3.39 25.75
C GLY A 200 9.34 -3.17 24.29
N PHE A 201 8.18 -3.70 23.93
CA PHE A 201 7.64 -3.67 22.58
C PHE A 201 6.20 -3.19 22.61
N LEU A 202 5.89 -2.15 21.85
CA LEU A 202 4.55 -1.61 21.72
C LEU A 202 3.93 -2.11 20.41
N VAL A 203 2.73 -2.68 20.50
CA VAL A 203 1.90 -3.05 19.36
C VAL A 203 0.72 -2.10 19.27
N LEU A 204 0.50 -1.56 18.07
CA LEU A 204 -0.66 -0.74 17.74
C LEU A 204 -1.54 -1.51 16.75
N GLU A 205 -2.83 -1.62 17.04
CA GLU A 205 -3.82 -2.24 16.16
C GLU A 205 -5.00 -1.29 15.93
N SER A 206 -5.49 -1.23 14.70
CA SER A 206 -6.71 -0.49 14.37
C SER A 206 -7.55 -1.24 13.34
N ARG A 207 -8.85 -0.94 13.33
CA ARG A 207 -9.78 -1.47 12.32
C ARG A 207 -9.57 -0.81 10.96
N GLN A 208 -9.03 0.40 10.96
CA GLN A 208 -8.77 1.22 9.77
C GLN A 208 -7.28 1.48 9.61
N PRO A 209 -6.81 1.77 8.39
CA PRO A 209 -5.42 2.13 8.18
C PRO A 209 -5.04 3.39 8.97
N ILE A 210 -3.95 3.29 9.72
CA ILE A 210 -3.29 4.38 10.44
C ILE A 210 -1.84 4.49 9.98
N THR A 211 -1.17 5.56 10.35
CA THR A 211 0.28 5.73 10.18
C THR A 211 0.92 6.08 11.52
N VAL A 212 2.13 5.56 11.75
CA VAL A 212 2.79 5.64 13.07
C VAL A 212 4.26 5.97 12.89
N VAL A 213 4.75 6.92 13.70
CA VAL A 213 6.18 7.20 13.84
C VAL A 213 6.55 7.18 15.33
N GLY A 214 7.73 6.64 15.64
CA GLY A 214 8.29 6.62 16.98
C GLY A 214 9.58 7.44 17.04
N LEU A 215 9.74 8.24 18.08
CA LEU A 215 10.95 8.98 18.40
C LEU A 215 11.38 8.68 19.83
N ARG A 216 12.67 8.48 20.03
CA ARG A 216 13.28 8.37 21.35
C ARG A 216 13.94 9.70 21.64
N SER A 217 13.53 10.35 22.73
CA SER A 217 13.96 11.71 23.06
C SER A 217 14.32 11.84 24.55
N GLY A 218 15.38 12.58 24.82
CA GLY A 218 15.80 12.95 26.18
C GLY A 218 17.32 12.88 26.38
N ASP A 219 17.83 13.59 27.39
CA ASP A 219 19.26 13.71 27.70
C ASP A 219 20.13 14.14 26.49
N GLY A 220 19.64 15.08 25.69
CA GLY A 220 20.30 15.53 24.46
C GLY A 220 20.33 14.47 23.34
N ARG A 221 19.66 13.34 23.51
CA ARG A 221 19.49 12.30 22.49
C ARG A 221 18.16 12.51 21.78
N LEU A 222 18.22 12.37 20.48
CA LEU A 222 17.06 12.32 19.61
C LEU A 222 17.35 11.27 18.54
N SER A 223 16.51 10.26 18.43
CA SER A 223 16.67 9.21 17.42
C SER A 223 15.32 8.65 17.01
N THR A 224 15.18 8.34 15.73
CA THR A 224 14.00 7.64 15.23
C THR A 224 14.01 6.20 15.70
N VAL A 225 12.84 5.70 16.09
CA VAL A 225 12.62 4.30 16.40
C VAL A 225 12.08 3.61 15.14
N ALA A 226 12.66 2.46 14.79
CA ALA A 226 12.14 1.65 13.70
C ALA A 226 10.71 1.21 14.03
N VAL A 227 9.78 1.55 13.14
CA VAL A 227 8.39 1.09 13.22
C VAL A 227 8.20 0.02 12.16
N GLU A 228 7.88 -1.19 12.61
CA GLU A 228 7.59 -2.30 11.73
C GLU A 228 6.09 -2.31 11.42
N GLN A 229 5.76 -2.32 10.13
CA GLN A 229 4.41 -2.66 9.69
C GLN A 229 4.25 -4.17 9.81
N ASN A 230 3.48 -4.62 10.79
CA ASN A 230 3.23 -6.05 10.97
C ASN A 230 2.18 -6.50 9.94
N LYS A 231 2.64 -6.62 8.68
CA LYS A 231 1.83 -7.16 7.60
C LYS A 231 1.66 -8.65 7.82
N THR A 232 0.42 -9.10 7.85
CA THR A 232 0.16 -10.54 7.92
C THR A 232 0.69 -11.22 6.66
N ILE A 233 0.96 -12.53 6.74
CA ILE A 233 1.39 -13.29 5.56
C ILE A 233 0.37 -13.19 4.42
N GLY A 234 -0.93 -13.15 4.73
CA GLY A 234 -1.99 -12.95 3.74
C GLY A 234 -1.86 -11.62 3.02
N GLN A 235 -1.59 -10.53 3.76
CA GLN A 235 -1.36 -9.22 3.17
C GLN A 235 -0.12 -9.21 2.26
N LEU A 236 0.99 -9.78 2.73
CA LEU A 236 2.22 -9.86 1.94
C LEU A 236 2.00 -10.64 0.64
N ILE A 237 1.21 -11.72 0.68
CA ILE A 237 0.88 -12.49 -0.53
C ILE A 237 -0.06 -11.70 -1.45
N ALA A 238 -1.08 -11.03 -0.92
CA ALA A 238 -1.97 -10.20 -1.74
C ALA A 238 -1.20 -9.07 -2.45
N GLU A 239 -0.27 -8.42 -1.76
CA GLU A 239 0.59 -7.38 -2.34
C GLU A 239 1.51 -7.91 -3.45
N LYS A 240 1.81 -9.22 -3.50
CA LYS A 240 2.52 -9.82 -4.65
C LYS A 240 1.70 -9.81 -5.94
N PHE A 241 0.39 -9.62 -5.88
CA PHE A 241 -0.39 -9.46 -7.11
C PHE A 241 -0.36 -8.06 -7.68
N LEU A 242 0.12 -7.05 -6.96
CA LEU A 242 0.15 -5.67 -7.45
C LEU A 242 1.09 -5.53 -8.66
N GLY A 243 0.64 -4.79 -9.67
CA GLY A 243 1.38 -4.51 -10.89
C GLY A 243 0.61 -4.85 -12.16
N MET A 244 1.33 -4.80 -13.29
CA MET A 244 0.81 -5.24 -14.58
C MET A 244 1.17 -6.68 -14.83
N TRP A 245 0.21 -7.43 -15.33
CA TRP A 245 0.37 -8.84 -15.67
C TRP A 245 0.13 -9.06 -17.13
N TYR A 246 0.98 -9.88 -17.75
CA TYR A 246 0.82 -10.44 -19.08
C TYR A 246 0.84 -11.94 -18.93
N ILE A 247 -0.31 -12.59 -19.07
CA ILE A 247 -0.47 -14.03 -18.91
C ILE A 247 -0.70 -14.64 -20.28
N SER A 248 0.24 -15.50 -20.70
CA SER A 248 0.21 -16.22 -21.96
C SER A 248 -0.18 -17.68 -21.74
N TYR A 249 -1.06 -18.21 -22.59
CA TYR A 249 -1.45 -19.63 -22.60
C TYR A 249 -1.93 -20.03 -24.01
N GLU A 250 -2.07 -21.33 -24.25
CA GLU A 250 -2.48 -21.89 -25.55
C GLU A 250 -3.68 -22.82 -25.40
N ILE A 251 -4.72 -22.60 -26.20
CA ILE A 251 -5.88 -23.50 -26.33
C ILE A 251 -5.87 -24.10 -27.74
N ASP A 252 -6.05 -23.23 -28.73
CA ASP A 252 -5.89 -23.50 -30.17
C ASP A 252 -4.93 -22.50 -30.85
N SER A 253 -4.68 -21.37 -30.17
CA SER A 253 -3.72 -20.34 -30.55
C SER A 253 -3.14 -19.71 -29.29
N SER A 254 -2.00 -19.04 -29.42
CA SER A 254 -1.44 -18.23 -28.33
C SER A 254 -2.38 -17.08 -27.97
N ILE A 255 -2.73 -16.99 -26.70
CA ILE A 255 -3.57 -15.93 -26.12
C ILE A 255 -2.75 -15.23 -25.05
N VAL A 256 -2.80 -13.90 -25.04
CA VAL A 256 -2.21 -13.08 -23.98
C VAL A 256 -3.29 -12.22 -23.33
N ASP A 257 -3.54 -12.48 -22.07
CA ASP A 257 -4.40 -11.65 -21.23
C ASP A 257 -3.58 -10.69 -20.39
N GLN A 258 -4.12 -9.49 -20.22
CA GLN A 258 -3.43 -8.40 -19.53
C GLN A 258 -4.29 -7.91 -18.37
N PHE A 259 -3.67 -7.74 -17.22
CA PHE A 259 -4.33 -7.26 -16.01
C PHE A 259 -3.55 -6.11 -15.39
N ALA A 260 -4.28 -5.10 -14.91
CA ALA A 260 -3.78 -4.08 -14.01
C ALA A 260 -4.35 -4.38 -12.62
N ILE A 261 -3.54 -4.91 -11.70
CA ILE A 261 -3.93 -5.18 -10.31
C ILE A 261 -3.35 -4.08 -9.42
N CYS A 262 -4.23 -3.35 -8.73
CA CYS A 262 -3.91 -1.99 -8.30
C CYS A 262 -4.19 -1.72 -6.83
N SER A 263 -4.91 -2.61 -6.17
CA SER A 263 -5.15 -2.54 -4.74
C SER A 263 -5.01 -3.91 -4.10
N ALA A 264 -4.49 -3.94 -2.88
CA ALA A 264 -4.56 -5.09 -2.00
C ALA A 264 -5.34 -4.66 -0.75
N TYR A 265 -6.30 -5.47 -0.34
CA TYR A 265 -7.18 -5.14 0.77
C TYR A 265 -7.56 -6.38 1.56
N GLU A 266 -7.84 -6.18 2.84
CA GLU A 266 -8.41 -7.20 3.71
C GLU A 266 -9.90 -7.33 3.43
N ASP A 267 -10.41 -8.55 3.50
CA ASP A 267 -11.83 -8.84 3.45
C ASP A 267 -12.57 -8.10 4.57
N SER A 268 -13.65 -7.40 4.24
CA SER A 268 -14.49 -6.74 5.24
C SER A 268 -15.33 -7.74 6.04
N VAL A 269 -15.57 -8.95 5.50
CA VAL A 269 -16.41 -9.99 6.10
C VAL A 269 -15.56 -11.03 6.85
N GLU A 270 -14.37 -11.34 6.35
CA GLU A 270 -13.48 -12.38 6.89
C GLU A 270 -12.10 -11.82 7.25
N PRO A 271 -11.94 -11.17 8.43
CA PRO A 271 -10.66 -10.62 8.86
C PRO A 271 -9.52 -11.63 8.77
N GLY A 272 -8.36 -11.18 8.27
CA GLY A 272 -7.20 -12.02 7.99
C GLY A 272 -7.15 -12.60 6.57
N LYS A 273 -8.25 -12.58 5.81
CA LYS A 273 -8.22 -12.88 4.37
C LYS A 273 -7.91 -11.63 3.57
N PHE A 274 -7.03 -11.75 2.59
CA PHE A 274 -6.61 -10.64 1.76
C PHE A 274 -6.83 -10.96 0.28
N PHE A 275 -7.22 -9.92 -0.45
CA PHE A 275 -7.44 -9.96 -1.89
C PHE A 275 -6.63 -8.86 -2.56
N ALA A 276 -6.38 -9.04 -3.85
CA ALA A 276 -5.89 -8.00 -4.72
C ALA A 276 -6.88 -7.76 -5.87
N GLY A 277 -7.29 -6.51 -6.04
CA GLY A 277 -8.30 -6.11 -7.01
C GLY A 277 -7.70 -5.36 -8.20
N GLY A 278 -8.30 -5.53 -9.37
CA GLY A 278 -7.86 -4.88 -10.60
C GLY A 278 -8.84 -5.02 -11.75
N MET A 279 -8.35 -4.75 -12.96
CA MET A 279 -9.10 -4.84 -14.20
C MET A 279 -8.28 -5.54 -15.28
N ASN A 280 -8.93 -6.24 -16.21
CA ASN A 280 -8.28 -6.75 -17.42
C ASN A 280 -8.26 -5.69 -18.54
N LYS A 281 -7.62 -6.03 -19.68
CA LYS A 281 -7.57 -5.17 -20.88
C LYS A 281 -8.92 -4.76 -21.47
N HIS A 282 -9.98 -5.46 -21.11
CA HIS A 282 -11.36 -5.18 -21.54
C HIS A 282 -12.18 -4.40 -20.50
N GLY A 283 -11.55 -3.95 -19.40
CA GLY A 283 -12.22 -3.25 -18.30
C GLY A 283 -13.09 -4.16 -17.43
N GLN A 284 -12.89 -5.48 -17.48
CA GLN A 284 -13.59 -6.43 -16.62
C GLN A 284 -12.85 -6.57 -15.29
N PRO A 285 -13.57 -6.63 -14.16
CA PRO A 285 -12.95 -6.75 -12.85
C PRO A 285 -12.23 -8.08 -12.69
N ALA A 286 -11.05 -8.00 -12.10
CA ALA A 286 -10.22 -9.13 -11.71
C ALA A 286 -9.98 -9.10 -10.20
N LEU A 287 -10.07 -10.27 -9.57
CA LEU A 287 -9.82 -10.47 -8.16
C LEU A 287 -8.83 -11.61 -7.97
N ALA A 288 -7.80 -11.38 -7.18
CA ALA A 288 -6.78 -12.37 -6.89
C ALA A 288 -6.63 -12.61 -5.39
N THR A 289 -6.29 -13.84 -5.01
CA THR A 289 -6.03 -14.23 -3.63
C THR A 289 -5.08 -15.43 -3.58
N TYR A 290 -4.63 -15.78 -2.37
CA TYR A 290 -4.00 -17.05 -2.10
C TYR A 290 -5.02 -17.99 -1.48
N SER A 291 -5.28 -19.13 -2.13
CA SER A 291 -6.13 -20.16 -1.55
C SER A 291 -5.29 -21.09 -0.67
N PRO A 292 -5.48 -21.10 0.67
CA PRO A 292 -4.74 -21.99 1.55
C PRO A 292 -5.06 -23.47 1.28
N THR A 293 -6.31 -23.74 0.85
CA THR A 293 -6.79 -25.08 0.51
C THR A 293 -6.05 -25.64 -0.70
N LEU A 294 -5.89 -24.83 -1.75
CA LEU A 294 -5.20 -25.25 -2.98
C LEU A 294 -3.68 -25.07 -2.88
N LYS A 295 -3.20 -24.28 -1.92
CA LYS A 295 -1.81 -23.80 -1.81
C LYS A 295 -1.34 -23.09 -3.09
N LYS A 296 -2.25 -22.37 -3.75
CA LYS A 296 -2.02 -21.69 -5.03
C LYS A 296 -2.47 -20.25 -4.98
N LEU A 297 -1.84 -19.43 -5.81
CA LEU A 297 -2.32 -18.10 -6.14
C LEU A 297 -3.42 -18.26 -7.19
N VAL A 298 -4.56 -17.64 -6.95
CA VAL A 298 -5.72 -17.71 -7.84
C VAL A 298 -6.09 -16.30 -8.24
N LEU A 299 -6.21 -16.05 -9.54
CA LEU A 299 -6.79 -14.84 -10.11
C LEU A 299 -8.04 -15.23 -10.89
N VAL A 300 -9.14 -14.51 -10.67
CA VAL A 300 -10.40 -14.71 -11.35
C VAL A 300 -10.80 -13.41 -12.04
N CYS A 301 -11.07 -13.48 -13.34
CA CYS A 301 -11.68 -12.40 -14.10
C CYS A 301 -13.11 -12.79 -14.44
N GLN A 302 -14.07 -12.04 -13.91
CA GLN A 302 -15.47 -12.37 -14.09
C GLN A 302 -15.96 -11.88 -15.46
N GLY A 303 -16.38 -12.81 -16.32
CA GLY A 303 -17.12 -12.51 -17.54
C GLY A 303 -18.62 -12.76 -17.37
N THR A 304 -19.39 -12.34 -18.37
CA THR A 304 -20.85 -12.45 -18.40
C THR A 304 -21.32 -13.88 -18.65
N THR A 305 -20.63 -14.61 -19.53
CA THR A 305 -20.99 -15.99 -19.92
C THR A 305 -20.05 -17.01 -19.30
N VAL A 306 -18.77 -16.67 -19.20
CA VAL A 306 -17.71 -17.51 -18.62
C VAL A 306 -16.83 -16.68 -17.72
N SER A 307 -16.24 -17.29 -16.70
CA SER A 307 -15.20 -16.65 -15.89
C SER A 307 -13.84 -17.24 -16.24
N HIS A 308 -12.83 -16.39 -16.32
CA HIS A 308 -11.46 -16.81 -16.60
C HIS A 308 -10.74 -16.99 -15.27
N VAL A 309 -10.12 -18.16 -15.08
CA VAL A 309 -9.48 -18.57 -13.84
C VAL A 309 -8.02 -18.87 -14.13
N TYR A 310 -7.14 -18.31 -13.32
CA TYR A 310 -5.70 -18.47 -13.41
C TYR A 310 -5.22 -18.96 -12.06
N ASP A 311 -4.71 -20.19 -11.99
CA ASP A 311 -4.05 -20.71 -10.79
C ASP A 311 -2.56 -20.90 -11.06
N PHE A 312 -1.70 -20.23 -10.30
CA PHE A 312 -0.26 -20.18 -10.59
C PHE A 312 0.62 -20.12 -9.34
N ALA A 313 1.92 -20.29 -9.57
CA ALA A 313 2.97 -20.10 -8.59
C ALA A 313 4.07 -19.21 -9.17
N PHE A 314 4.72 -18.44 -8.30
CA PHE A 314 5.91 -17.66 -8.66
C PHE A 314 7.11 -18.58 -8.87
N LEU A 315 7.80 -18.37 -9.97
CA LEU A 315 9.13 -18.93 -10.21
C LEU A 315 10.21 -17.98 -9.67
N ASP A 316 10.02 -16.68 -9.84
CA ASP A 316 10.84 -15.61 -9.28
C ASP A 316 9.98 -14.39 -8.87
N GLN A 317 10.56 -13.19 -8.78
CA GLN A 317 9.82 -11.98 -8.41
C GLN A 317 8.86 -11.49 -9.52
N GLU A 318 9.07 -11.83 -10.78
CA GLU A 318 8.31 -11.30 -11.91
C GLU A 318 7.65 -12.40 -12.74
N THR A 319 8.13 -13.63 -12.68
CA THR A 319 7.62 -14.73 -13.51
C THR A 319 6.77 -15.72 -12.72
N VAL A 320 5.69 -16.19 -13.36
CA VAL A 320 4.80 -17.23 -12.82
C VAL A 320 4.55 -18.32 -13.85
N THR A 321 4.20 -19.51 -13.37
CA THR A 321 3.69 -20.61 -14.20
C THR A 321 2.50 -21.28 -13.52
N GLY A 322 1.60 -21.87 -14.31
CA GLY A 322 0.41 -22.49 -13.75
C GLY A 322 -0.58 -22.98 -14.81
N CYS A 323 -1.86 -22.87 -14.46
CA CYS A 323 -2.99 -23.29 -15.27
C CYS A 323 -3.95 -22.13 -15.53
N TYR A 324 -4.34 -21.96 -16.80
CA TYR A 324 -5.52 -21.23 -17.20
C TYR A 324 -6.69 -22.21 -17.31
N ARG A 325 -7.87 -21.81 -16.82
CA ARG A 325 -9.13 -22.54 -16.95
C ARG A 325 -10.28 -21.58 -17.21
N THR A 326 -11.26 -22.06 -17.96
CA THR A 326 -12.57 -21.39 -18.11
C THR A 326 -13.55 -22.02 -17.13
N GLN A 327 -14.22 -21.21 -16.32
CA GLN A 327 -15.38 -21.63 -15.54
C GLN A 327 -16.67 -21.27 -16.29
N PHE A 328 -17.50 -22.27 -16.58
CA PHE A 328 -18.79 -22.10 -17.23
C PHE A 328 -19.88 -21.71 -16.23
N SER A 329 -21.05 -21.32 -16.73
CA SER A 329 -22.18 -20.85 -15.90
C SER A 329 -22.76 -21.94 -14.99
N ASP A 330 -22.59 -23.21 -15.35
CA ASP A 330 -22.95 -24.38 -14.53
C ASP A 330 -21.91 -24.69 -13.44
N GLY A 331 -20.83 -23.90 -13.36
CA GLY A 331 -19.75 -24.07 -12.40
C GLY A 331 -18.66 -25.05 -12.85
N THR A 332 -18.82 -25.74 -13.98
CA THR A 332 -17.81 -26.67 -14.49
C THR A 332 -16.56 -25.92 -14.95
N LEU A 333 -15.40 -26.57 -14.83
CA LEU A 333 -14.11 -26.04 -15.28
C LEU A 333 -13.67 -26.75 -16.56
N SER A 334 -13.05 -26.00 -17.47
CA SER A 334 -12.28 -26.60 -18.56
C SER A 334 -11.07 -27.38 -18.02
N LYS A 335 -10.44 -28.17 -18.90
CA LYS A 335 -9.09 -28.68 -18.64
C LYS A 335 -8.12 -27.53 -18.34
N CYS A 336 -7.03 -27.85 -17.64
CA CYS A 336 -5.92 -26.92 -17.45
C CYS A 336 -5.19 -26.70 -18.79
N TYR A 337 -5.01 -25.43 -19.14
CA TYR A 337 -4.10 -25.00 -20.19
C TYR A 337 -2.86 -24.39 -19.52
N PRO A 338 -1.65 -24.93 -19.76
CA PRO A 338 -0.44 -24.38 -19.17
C PRO A 338 -0.31 -22.89 -19.47
N LEU A 339 -0.01 -22.10 -18.46
CA LEU A 339 0.24 -20.67 -18.59
C LEU A 339 1.64 -20.29 -18.13
N VAL A 340 2.13 -19.20 -18.70
CA VAL A 340 3.28 -18.44 -18.21
C VAL A 340 2.84 -17.00 -18.05
N GLY A 341 3.18 -16.37 -16.93
CA GLY A 341 2.86 -14.97 -16.67
C GLY A 341 4.10 -14.15 -16.37
N LEU A 342 4.11 -12.91 -16.84
CA LEU A 342 5.10 -11.90 -16.52
C LEU A 342 4.43 -10.74 -15.78
N ARG A 343 4.98 -10.37 -14.62
CA ARG A 343 4.58 -9.26 -13.78
C ARG A 343 5.58 -8.12 -13.93
N HIS A 344 5.11 -6.98 -14.42
CA HIS A 344 5.86 -5.74 -14.38
C HIS A 344 5.46 -4.95 -13.13
N LEU A 345 6.43 -4.73 -12.24
CA LEU A 345 6.27 -3.90 -11.05
C LEU A 345 6.10 -2.41 -11.39
N SER A 346 6.54 -1.98 -12.58
CA SER A 346 6.25 -0.65 -13.09
C SER A 346 4.84 -0.60 -13.68
N LYS A 347 3.98 0.29 -13.15
CA LYS A 347 2.71 0.64 -13.82
C LYS A 347 3.00 1.13 -15.24
N PRO A 348 2.25 0.68 -16.26
CA PRO A 348 2.52 1.04 -17.64
C PRO A 348 2.03 2.48 -17.86
N SER A 349 2.55 3.11 -18.91
CA SER A 349 1.91 4.32 -19.43
C SER A 349 0.46 3.99 -19.83
N THR A 350 -0.37 5.03 -19.97
CA THR A 350 -1.82 5.00 -20.19
C THR A 350 -2.30 4.26 -21.46
N GLN A 351 -1.45 3.48 -22.11
CA GLN A 351 -1.75 2.71 -23.31
C GLN A 351 -1.24 1.28 -23.13
N PHE A 352 -2.16 0.31 -23.22
CA PHE A 352 -1.77 -1.08 -23.48
C PHE A 352 -0.90 -1.09 -24.74
N PRO A 353 0.32 -1.64 -24.71
CA PRO A 353 1.13 -1.74 -25.91
C PRO A 353 0.34 -2.52 -26.97
N THR A 354 0.17 -1.91 -28.13
CA THR A 354 -0.38 -2.60 -29.30
C THR A 354 0.51 -3.79 -29.62
N ALA A 355 -0.09 -4.98 -29.75
CA ALA A 355 0.62 -6.22 -29.98
C ALA A 355 1.47 -6.12 -31.26
N GLY A 356 2.78 -5.92 -31.10
CA GLY A 356 3.76 -5.81 -32.19
C GLY A 356 5.13 -6.41 -31.88
N GLY A 357 5.34 -7.01 -30.70
CA GLY A 357 6.58 -7.68 -30.33
C GLY A 357 6.36 -9.18 -30.17
N ASN A 358 7.07 -9.98 -30.96
CA ASN A 358 7.04 -11.44 -30.91
C ASN A 358 7.77 -11.95 -29.65
N PRO A 359 7.09 -12.53 -28.65
CA PRO A 359 7.71 -13.01 -27.42
C PRO A 359 7.99 -14.52 -27.54
N ASN A 360 8.83 -14.91 -28.51
CA ASN A 360 9.32 -16.28 -28.61
C ASN A 360 10.80 -16.32 -28.27
N SER A 361 11.11 -16.52 -26.99
CA SER A 361 12.37 -17.15 -26.57
C SER A 361 12.02 -18.42 -25.80
N GLU A 362 12.42 -19.55 -26.37
CA GLU A 362 12.16 -20.92 -25.91
C GLU A 362 12.49 -21.15 -24.42
N VAL A 363 11.54 -21.75 -23.69
CA VAL A 363 11.84 -22.53 -22.48
C VAL A 363 11.31 -23.95 -22.72
N ALA A 364 12.22 -24.91 -22.73
CA ALA A 364 11.95 -26.31 -23.05
C ALA A 364 11.35 -27.08 -21.86
N GLY A 365 10.23 -27.76 -22.13
CA GLY A 365 9.96 -29.15 -21.76
C GLY A 365 9.80 -29.52 -20.28
N ALA A 366 8.55 -29.52 -19.79
CA ALA A 366 8.12 -30.41 -18.71
C ALA A 366 6.81 -31.11 -19.12
N THR A 367 6.81 -32.44 -19.09
CA THR A 367 5.63 -33.28 -19.39
C THR A 367 4.74 -33.44 -18.14
N PRO A 368 3.40 -33.39 -18.26
CA PRO A 368 2.51 -33.63 -17.12
C PRO A 368 2.35 -35.14 -16.85
N ALA A 369 2.56 -35.54 -15.59
CA ALA A 369 2.16 -36.85 -15.06
C ALA A 369 0.83 -36.75 -14.29
N ASP A 370 0.16 -37.90 -14.20
CA ASP A 370 -1.27 -38.12 -13.88
C ASP A 370 -1.82 -37.47 -12.60
N CYS A 371 -3.07 -36.99 -12.70
CA CYS A 371 -3.71 -36.10 -11.72
C CYS A 371 -4.73 -36.82 -10.81
N PRO A 372 -4.63 -36.67 -9.47
CA PRO A 372 -5.73 -36.90 -8.54
C PRO A 372 -6.69 -35.68 -8.59
N ALA A 373 -7.45 -35.54 -9.68
CA ALA A 373 -8.05 -34.26 -10.10
C ALA A 373 -9.42 -33.91 -9.48
N CYS A 374 -10.25 -34.88 -9.06
CA CYS A 374 -11.66 -34.58 -8.80
C CYS A 374 -11.92 -33.77 -7.52
N SER A 375 -11.12 -33.94 -6.46
CA SER A 375 -11.32 -33.20 -5.20
C SER A 375 -10.73 -31.79 -5.22
N GLN A 376 -9.65 -31.57 -6.00
CA GLN A 376 -9.02 -30.26 -6.14
C GLN A 376 -9.85 -29.32 -7.02
N ASP A 377 -10.50 -29.86 -8.06
CA ASP A 377 -11.36 -29.07 -8.93
C ASP A 377 -12.62 -28.57 -8.19
N GLN A 378 -13.20 -29.37 -7.28
CA GLN A 378 -14.34 -28.93 -6.48
C GLN A 378 -13.98 -27.81 -5.49
N ALA A 379 -12.83 -27.92 -4.80
CA ALA A 379 -12.34 -26.87 -3.92
C ALA A 379 -12.01 -25.57 -4.69
N LEU A 380 -11.49 -25.69 -5.91
CA LEU A 380 -11.26 -24.54 -6.79
C LEU A 380 -12.58 -23.89 -7.23
N VAL A 381 -13.60 -24.68 -7.59
CA VAL A 381 -14.94 -24.14 -7.92
C VAL A 381 -15.55 -23.36 -6.75
N GLU A 382 -15.43 -23.88 -5.53
CA GLU A 382 -15.91 -23.20 -4.32
C GLU A 382 -15.18 -21.86 -4.10
N GLU A 383 -13.84 -21.85 -4.19
CA GLU A 383 -13.03 -20.62 -4.08
C GLU A 383 -13.41 -19.60 -5.17
N ILE A 384 -13.58 -20.03 -6.42
CA ILE A 384 -14.00 -19.16 -7.52
C ILE A 384 -15.38 -18.55 -7.24
N ASN A 385 -16.31 -19.33 -6.69
CA ASN A 385 -17.65 -18.81 -6.38
C ASN A 385 -17.61 -17.77 -5.25
N VAL A 386 -16.76 -17.97 -4.23
CA VAL A 386 -16.50 -16.96 -3.20
C VAL A 386 -15.91 -15.69 -3.82
N LEU A 387 -14.92 -15.81 -4.70
CA LEU A 387 -14.32 -14.67 -5.39
C LEU A 387 -15.35 -13.91 -6.23
N LYS A 388 -16.17 -14.61 -7.01
CA LYS A 388 -17.23 -14.00 -7.85
C LYS A 388 -18.30 -13.29 -7.02
N ALA A 389 -18.59 -13.78 -5.81
CA ALA A 389 -19.51 -13.09 -4.91
C ALA A 389 -18.95 -11.75 -4.40
N LYS A 390 -17.61 -11.61 -4.30
CA LYS A 390 -16.92 -10.39 -3.85
C LYS A 390 -16.63 -9.38 -4.96
N VAL A 391 -16.74 -9.78 -6.23
CA VAL A 391 -16.56 -8.91 -7.41
C VAL A 391 -17.83 -8.10 -7.72
N ARG A 392 -18.99 -8.53 -7.21
CA ARG A 392 -20.27 -7.78 -7.30
C ARG A 392 -20.30 -6.66 -6.26
#